data_AF-A0A839GQI2-F1
#
_entry.id   AF-A0A839GQI2-F1
#
_cell.length_a   1.000
_cell.length_b   1.000
_cell.length_c   1.000
_cell.angle_alpha   90.00
_cell.angle_beta   90.00
_cell.angle_gamma   90.00
#
_symmetry.space_group_name_H-M   'P 1'
#
loop_
_entity.id
_entity.type
_entity.pdbx_description
1 polymer ?
#
loop_
_entity_poly.entity_id
_entity_poly.type
_entity_poly.pdbx_seq_one_letter_code
_entity_poly.pdbx_strand_id
1 'polypeptide(L)'
;MYFFSFLAAFLLLRRLRKSMLLTDQGAKWDKTLNIASWVSLGAFIIFSNWISEFWEDVVGIAYLILVLTLVYKEKDFKMVRSLLQSFYPYVVICLLSLLLKLISPELHNDWDDYITMAALAGFVYIFAAWMSFNKGQKALEVEREKRIVEEKQRKIIEAHKEELERQVAQRTAELTKQKEELLHTVEELQATQAQLIQQEKLASLGELTAGIAHEIQNPLNFVNNFSEVSIELLEELKEEVFQHLPAAEQENAAEILQDLTQNLEKITHHGKRADSIVKGMLQHSRISTGQKEATDLNALADEYLRLSYHGLRAKDKTFNASLVTDFGADLQAISVIPQDMGRVLLNLYNNAFYSVSEKKKKLNGSFTPTVKVSTRRVGNSLEITVQDNGLGVPQQVLDKIFQPFFTTKPTGQGTGLGLSLSYDIITKGHGGELKINTREGEFAEFIITLPLQEGVASGSGQVKGEKVRV
;
A
#
# COMPACT_ATOMS: atom_id res chain seq x y z
N MET A 1 -52.93 81.49 0.85
CA MET A 1 -51.92 80.40 0.87
C MET A 1 -51.95 79.55 2.15
N TYR A 2 -52.49 80.07 3.26
CA TYR A 2 -52.59 79.42 4.57
C TYR A 2 -53.05 77.94 4.60
N PHE A 3 -54.09 77.56 3.84
CA PHE A 3 -54.56 76.16 3.77
C PHE A 3 -53.43 75.19 3.38
N PHE A 4 -52.56 75.60 2.46
CA PHE A 4 -51.47 74.75 1.99
C PHE A 4 -50.38 74.53 3.05
N SER A 5 -50.19 75.44 4.01
CA SER A 5 -49.19 75.28 5.08
C SER A 5 -49.64 74.27 6.14
N PHE A 6 -50.89 74.35 6.58
CA PHE A 6 -51.48 73.34 7.46
C PHE A 6 -51.65 71.99 6.76
N LEU A 7 -52.03 71.99 5.48
CA LEU A 7 -52.11 70.77 4.67
C LEU A 7 -50.72 70.14 4.46
N ALA A 8 -49.67 70.94 4.24
CA ALA A 8 -48.29 70.45 4.15
C ALA A 8 -47.83 69.83 5.48
N ALA A 9 -48.13 70.45 6.62
CA ALA A 9 -47.83 69.90 7.95
C ALA A 9 -48.60 68.58 8.20
N PHE A 10 -49.89 68.54 7.86
CA PHE A 10 -50.71 67.34 7.95
C PHE A 10 -50.14 66.19 7.10
N LEU A 11 -49.81 66.47 5.85
CA LEU A 11 -49.24 65.48 4.93
C LEU A 11 -47.86 65.02 5.38
N LEU A 12 -47.03 65.92 5.92
CA LEU A 12 -45.73 65.58 6.51
C LEU A 12 -45.91 64.58 7.66
N LEU A 13 -46.77 64.88 8.63
CA LEU A 13 -46.98 64.03 9.81
C LEU A 13 -47.57 62.67 9.45
N ARG A 14 -48.54 62.65 8.51
CA ARG A 14 -49.11 61.39 8.00
C ARG A 14 -48.08 60.55 7.24
N ARG A 15 -47.16 61.20 6.52
CA ARG A 15 -46.06 60.52 5.82
C ARG A 15 -45.00 60.01 6.78
N LEU A 16 -44.62 60.81 7.79
CA LEU A 16 -43.72 60.39 8.86
C LEU A 16 -44.28 59.18 9.58
N ARG A 17 -45.58 59.17 9.88
CA ARG A 17 -46.28 58.02 10.48
C ARG A 17 -46.11 56.77 9.62
N LYS A 18 -46.42 56.87 8.32
CA LYS A 18 -46.29 55.74 7.39
C LYS A 18 -44.84 55.26 7.26
N SER A 19 -43.87 56.16 7.26
CA SER A 19 -42.44 55.81 7.20
C SER A 19 -41.96 55.16 8.50
N MET A 20 -42.48 55.58 9.65
CA MET A 20 -42.09 55.04 10.96
C MET A 20 -42.70 53.67 11.25
N LEU A 21 -43.91 53.39 10.76
CA LEU A 21 -44.53 52.07 10.86
C LEU A 21 -43.69 50.94 10.23
N LEU A 22 -42.77 51.28 9.32
CA LEU A 22 -41.84 50.36 8.69
C LEU A 22 -40.53 50.17 9.47
N THR A 23 -40.38 50.84 10.62
CA THR A 23 -39.18 50.76 11.47
C THR A 23 -39.54 50.17 12.83
N ASP A 24 -38.54 49.66 13.56
CA ASP A 24 -38.71 49.11 14.91
C ASP A 24 -39.30 50.12 15.93
N GLN A 25 -39.24 51.42 15.61
CA GLN A 25 -39.81 52.51 16.42
C GLN A 25 -41.25 52.87 16.04
N GLY A 26 -41.87 52.16 15.10
CA GLY A 26 -43.21 52.45 14.59
C GLY A 26 -44.28 52.45 15.67
N ALA A 27 -44.24 51.48 16.58
CA ALA A 27 -45.20 51.36 17.68
C ALA A 27 -45.15 52.56 18.66
N LYS A 28 -43.97 53.14 18.85
CA LYS A 28 -43.75 54.30 19.74
C LYS A 28 -44.40 55.58 19.19
N TRP A 29 -44.26 55.82 17.89
CA TRP A 29 -44.67 57.08 17.27
C TRP A 29 -46.03 57.05 16.56
N ASP A 30 -46.61 55.87 16.32
CA ASP A 30 -47.87 55.73 15.57
C ASP A 30 -49.00 56.58 16.14
N LYS A 31 -49.27 56.43 17.45
CA LYS A 31 -50.33 57.17 18.14
C LYS A 31 -50.06 58.67 18.16
N THR A 32 -48.82 59.06 18.49
CA THR A 32 -48.42 60.47 18.60
C THR A 32 -48.51 61.20 17.26
N LEU A 33 -47.99 60.61 16.18
CA LEU A 33 -48.04 61.21 14.84
C LEU A 33 -49.46 61.24 14.26
N ASN A 34 -50.29 60.24 14.57
CA ASN A 34 -51.70 60.24 14.17
C ASN A 34 -52.47 61.38 14.84
N ILE A 35 -52.32 61.52 16.17
CA ILE A 35 -52.94 62.62 16.92
C ILE A 35 -52.42 63.96 16.40
N ALA A 36 -51.10 64.12 16.26
CA ALA A 36 -50.50 65.35 15.76
C ALA A 36 -51.01 65.73 14.36
N SER A 37 -51.21 64.75 13.47
CA SER A 37 -51.79 64.99 12.14
C SER A 37 -53.20 65.59 12.25
N TRP A 38 -54.10 64.96 13.02
CA TRP A 38 -55.46 65.49 13.21
C TRP A 38 -55.49 66.82 13.93
N VAL A 39 -54.55 67.06 14.86
CA VAL A 39 -54.36 68.37 15.51
C VAL A 39 -53.97 69.43 14.48
N SER A 40 -53.13 69.15 13.49
CA SER A 40 -52.82 70.10 12.41
C SER A 40 -54.07 70.52 11.63
N LEU A 41 -54.97 69.57 11.34
CA LEU A 41 -56.21 69.83 10.62
C LEU A 41 -57.23 70.58 11.50
N GLY A 42 -57.33 70.22 12.79
CA GLY A 42 -58.18 70.91 13.75
C GLY A 42 -57.72 72.34 14.00
N ALA A 43 -56.41 72.56 14.11
CA ALA A 43 -55.82 73.90 14.25
C ALA A 43 -56.19 74.79 13.06
N PHE A 44 -56.13 74.27 11.83
CA PHE A 44 -56.59 74.99 10.65
C PHE A 44 -58.03 75.49 10.77
N ILE A 45 -58.98 74.59 11.11
CA ILE A 45 -60.43 74.93 11.21
C ILE A 45 -60.69 75.98 12.30
N ILE A 46 -59.94 75.92 13.40
CA ILE A 46 -60.10 76.86 14.51
C ILE A 46 -59.56 78.24 14.12
N PHE A 47 -58.34 78.30 13.58
CA PHE A 47 -57.71 79.57 13.23
C PHE A 47 -58.38 80.26 12.04
N SER A 48 -58.93 79.50 11.09
CA SER A 48 -59.59 80.05 9.89
C SER A 48 -60.90 80.81 10.16
N ASN A 49 -61.45 80.68 11.37
CA ASN A 49 -62.74 81.29 11.72
C ASN A 49 -62.59 82.49 12.67
N TRP A 50 -61.38 82.75 13.20
CA TRP A 50 -61.18 83.66 14.33
C TRP A 50 -60.18 84.78 14.05
N ILE A 51 -59.43 84.70 12.94
CA ILE A 51 -58.27 85.56 12.69
C ILE A 51 -58.38 86.15 11.27
N SER A 52 -57.84 87.36 11.06
CA SER A 52 -57.80 87.96 9.73
C SER A 52 -56.83 87.21 8.80
N GLU A 53 -57.10 87.22 7.49
CA GLU A 53 -56.31 86.54 6.45
C GLU A 53 -54.79 86.72 6.55
N PHE A 54 -54.30 87.92 6.91
CA PHE A 54 -52.85 88.16 7.11
C PHE A 54 -52.26 87.29 8.23
N TRP A 55 -52.93 87.25 9.39
CA TRP A 55 -52.48 86.51 10.55
C TRP A 55 -52.67 84.98 10.38
N GLU A 56 -53.60 84.55 9.52
CA GLU A 56 -53.72 83.14 9.14
C GLU A 56 -52.48 82.62 8.39
N ASP A 57 -51.95 83.40 7.44
CA ASP A 57 -50.72 83.06 6.72
C ASP A 57 -49.52 83.00 7.69
N VAL A 58 -49.41 83.96 8.63
CA VAL A 58 -48.35 83.99 9.67
C VAL A 58 -48.39 82.72 10.54
N VAL A 59 -49.57 82.40 11.09
CA VAL A 59 -49.75 81.26 12.00
C VAL A 59 -49.50 79.93 11.27
N GLY A 60 -49.96 79.80 10.02
CA GLY A 60 -49.74 78.61 9.21
C GLY A 60 -48.26 78.32 8.92
N ILE A 61 -47.50 79.34 8.54
CA ILE A 61 -46.05 79.20 8.27
C ILE A 61 -45.29 78.91 9.56
N ALA A 62 -45.59 79.64 10.65
CA ALA A 62 -44.97 79.42 11.95
C ALA A 62 -45.23 77.99 12.47
N TYR A 63 -46.44 77.48 12.29
CA TYR A 63 -46.80 76.11 12.62
C TYR A 63 -46.02 75.08 11.80
N LEU A 64 -45.91 75.28 10.49
CA LEU A 64 -45.14 74.37 9.62
C LEU A 64 -43.65 74.34 10.00
N ILE A 65 -43.05 75.50 10.28
CA ILE A 65 -41.65 75.60 10.73
C ILE A 65 -41.46 74.90 12.09
N LEU A 66 -42.41 75.09 13.03
CA LEU A 66 -42.38 74.42 14.32
C LEU A 66 -42.39 72.89 14.16
N VAL A 67 -43.32 72.36 13.34
CA VAL A 67 -43.40 70.92 13.06
C VAL A 67 -42.10 70.41 12.42
N LEU A 68 -41.57 71.09 11.40
CA LEU A 68 -40.31 70.72 10.76
C LEU A 68 -39.14 70.68 11.76
N THR A 69 -39.07 71.66 12.66
CA THR A 69 -38.00 71.76 13.66
C THR A 69 -38.09 70.66 14.71
N LEU A 70 -39.30 70.37 15.20
CA LEU A 70 -39.54 69.29 16.16
C LEU A 70 -39.15 67.94 15.55
N VAL A 71 -39.54 67.67 14.31
CA VAL A 71 -39.18 66.41 13.63
C VAL A 71 -37.67 66.35 13.36
N TYR A 72 -37.02 67.45 13.00
CA TYR A 72 -35.57 67.45 12.74
C TYR A 72 -34.72 67.15 13.98
N LYS A 73 -35.11 67.71 15.14
CA LYS A 73 -34.38 67.55 16.41
C LYS A 73 -34.42 66.13 16.96
N GLU A 74 -35.51 65.41 16.73
CA GLU A 74 -35.66 64.05 17.22
C GLU A 74 -34.64 63.11 16.55
N LYS A 75 -34.05 62.21 17.34
CA LYS A 75 -33.03 61.27 16.83
C LYS A 75 -33.67 60.16 16.00
N ASP A 76 -34.88 59.75 16.37
CA ASP A 76 -35.62 58.68 15.70
C ASP A 76 -35.93 59.04 14.24
N PHE A 77 -36.17 60.32 13.91
CA PHE A 77 -36.46 60.78 12.55
C PHE A 77 -35.21 61.01 11.67
N LYS A 78 -34.01 60.59 12.10
CA LYS A 78 -32.75 60.83 11.34
C LYS A 78 -32.81 60.33 9.90
N MET A 79 -33.42 59.17 9.66
CA MET A 79 -33.57 58.56 8.33
C MET A 79 -34.48 59.36 7.39
N VAL A 80 -35.38 60.19 7.94
CA VAL A 80 -36.38 60.96 7.20
C VAL A 80 -35.98 62.44 7.07
N ARG A 81 -34.79 62.84 7.56
CA ARG A 81 -34.32 64.23 7.49
C ARG A 81 -34.18 64.76 6.05
N SER A 82 -33.81 63.90 5.09
CA SER A 82 -33.79 64.30 3.67
C SER A 82 -35.18 64.64 3.13
N LEU A 83 -36.23 64.01 3.66
CA LEU A 83 -37.62 64.37 3.32
C LEU A 83 -38.00 65.74 3.88
N LEU A 84 -37.50 66.12 5.06
CA LEU A 84 -37.76 67.45 5.65
C LEU A 84 -37.18 68.58 4.78
N GLN A 85 -36.03 68.35 4.15
CA GLN A 85 -35.40 69.33 3.26
C GLN A 85 -36.28 69.66 2.05
N SER A 86 -37.15 68.74 1.62
CA SER A 86 -38.07 68.99 0.50
C SER A 86 -39.12 70.09 0.78
N PHE A 87 -39.34 70.44 2.06
CA PHE A 87 -40.28 71.48 2.46
C PHE A 87 -39.66 72.88 2.45
N TYR A 88 -38.32 72.99 2.43
CA TYR A 88 -37.64 74.29 2.50
C TYR A 88 -38.01 75.24 1.35
N PRO A 89 -38.08 74.83 0.07
CA PRO A 89 -38.48 75.72 -1.01
C PRO A 89 -39.88 76.30 -0.81
N TYR A 90 -40.83 75.47 -0.35
CA TYR A 90 -42.20 75.92 -0.06
C TYR A 90 -42.24 76.93 1.10
N VAL A 91 -41.53 76.63 2.21
CA VAL A 91 -41.43 77.55 3.36
C VAL A 91 -40.80 78.88 2.96
N VAL A 92 -39.76 78.87 2.13
CA VAL A 92 -39.11 80.09 1.63
C VAL A 92 -40.06 80.92 0.78
N ILE A 93 -40.82 80.30 -0.13
CA ILE A 93 -41.81 80.99 -0.96
C ILE A 93 -42.89 81.65 -0.09
N CYS A 94 -43.39 80.92 0.92
CA CYS A 94 -44.40 81.47 1.84
C CYS A 94 -43.85 82.62 2.70
N LEU A 95 -42.59 82.53 3.18
CA LEU A 95 -41.94 83.61 3.93
C LEU A 95 -41.73 84.86 3.07
N LEU A 96 -41.31 84.69 1.80
CA LEU A 96 -41.16 85.79 0.85
C LEU A 96 -42.50 86.46 0.53
N SER A 97 -43.56 85.67 0.36
CA SER A 97 -44.94 86.16 0.20
C SER A 97 -45.38 87.00 1.40
N LEU A 98 -45.17 86.51 2.63
CA LEU A 98 -45.53 87.24 3.85
C LEU A 98 -44.75 88.56 3.98
N LEU A 99 -43.46 88.54 3.64
CA LEU A 99 -42.61 89.73 3.67
C LEU A 99 -43.05 90.76 2.62
N LEU A 100 -43.42 90.32 1.42
CA LEU A 100 -43.93 91.19 0.37
C LEU A 100 -45.27 91.84 0.77
N LYS A 101 -46.18 91.05 1.36
CA LYS A 101 -47.48 91.52 1.89
C LYS A 101 -47.31 92.58 2.99
N LEU A 102 -46.22 92.51 3.77
CA LEU A 102 -45.91 93.47 4.85
C LEU A 102 -45.29 94.78 4.32
N ILE A 103 -44.40 94.70 3.32
CA ILE A 103 -43.65 95.86 2.81
C ILE A 103 -44.45 96.65 1.76
N SER A 104 -45.12 95.95 0.84
CA SER A 104 -45.90 96.57 -0.25
C SER A 104 -47.11 95.71 -0.58
N PRO A 105 -48.28 96.01 0.04
CA PRO A 105 -49.53 95.30 -0.25
C PRO A 105 -49.96 95.41 -1.72
N GLU A 106 -49.70 96.55 -2.37
CA GLU A 106 -50.00 96.77 -3.80
C GLU A 106 -49.20 95.81 -4.69
N LEU A 107 -47.89 95.71 -4.48
CA LEU A 107 -47.02 94.80 -5.23
C LEU A 107 -47.32 93.33 -4.96
N HIS A 108 -47.75 92.98 -3.75
CA HIS A 108 -48.22 91.63 -3.43
C HIS A 108 -49.46 91.27 -4.25
N ASN A 109 -50.43 92.17 -4.37
CA ASN A 109 -51.65 91.91 -5.13
C ASN A 109 -51.38 91.77 -6.63
N ASP A 110 -50.46 92.55 -7.18
CA ASP A 110 -50.06 92.45 -8.60
C ASP A 110 -49.39 91.11 -8.93
N TRP A 111 -48.71 90.49 -7.95
CA TRP A 111 -47.94 89.25 -8.12
C TRP A 111 -48.62 88.01 -7.50
N ASP A 112 -49.84 88.14 -6.97
CA ASP A 112 -50.50 87.07 -6.20
C ASP A 112 -50.61 85.76 -6.98
N ASP A 113 -50.94 85.84 -8.28
CA ASP A 113 -51.01 84.68 -9.18
C ASP A 113 -49.65 83.96 -9.30
N TYR A 114 -48.55 84.71 -9.47
CA TYR A 114 -47.21 84.14 -9.59
C TYR A 114 -46.74 83.50 -8.29
N ILE A 115 -47.03 84.12 -7.14
CA ILE A 115 -46.68 83.58 -5.82
C ILE A 115 -47.51 82.32 -5.54
N THR A 116 -48.79 82.33 -5.91
CA THR A 116 -49.68 81.16 -5.78
C THR A 116 -49.20 80.01 -6.66
N MET A 117 -48.79 80.27 -7.90
CA MET A 117 -48.17 79.27 -8.78
C MET A 117 -46.86 78.73 -8.19
N ALA A 118 -46.00 79.59 -7.63
CA ALA A 118 -44.74 79.17 -7.00
C ALA A 118 -45.00 78.28 -5.77
N ALA A 119 -45.96 78.65 -4.92
CA ALA A 119 -46.36 77.85 -3.76
C ALA A 119 -46.91 76.48 -4.17
N LEU A 120 -47.71 76.42 -5.25
CA LEU A 120 -48.23 75.17 -5.80
C LEU A 120 -47.11 74.29 -6.39
N ALA A 121 -46.14 74.88 -7.09
CA ALA A 121 -44.96 74.18 -7.58
C ALA A 121 -44.10 73.62 -6.43
N GLY A 122 -43.90 74.40 -5.36
CA GLY A 122 -43.22 73.95 -4.14
C GLY A 122 -43.94 72.78 -3.46
N PHE A 123 -45.27 72.81 -3.44
CA PHE A 123 -46.09 71.70 -2.92
C PHE A 123 -45.98 70.44 -3.78
N VAL A 124 -46.00 70.58 -5.11
CA VAL A 124 -45.78 69.45 -6.04
C VAL A 124 -44.37 68.88 -5.88
N TYR A 125 -43.36 69.72 -5.65
CA TYR A 125 -41.98 69.27 -5.41
C TYR A 125 -41.86 68.40 -4.15
N ILE A 126 -42.54 68.75 -3.05
CA ILE A 126 -42.62 67.92 -1.83
C ILE A 126 -43.19 66.53 -2.15
N PHE A 127 -44.19 66.44 -3.04
CA PHE A 127 -44.76 65.17 -3.47
C PHE A 127 -43.78 64.36 -4.34
N ALA A 128 -43.10 64.99 -5.29
CA ALA A 128 -42.10 64.35 -6.15
C ALA A 128 -40.88 63.83 -5.35
N ALA A 129 -40.34 64.64 -4.44
CA ALA A 129 -39.22 64.27 -3.58
C ALA A 129 -39.55 63.05 -2.70
N TRP A 130 -40.77 62.99 -2.18
CA TRP A 130 -41.27 61.85 -1.41
C TRP A 130 -41.34 60.56 -2.24
N MET A 131 -41.86 60.62 -3.47
CA MET A 131 -41.90 59.44 -4.36
C MET A 131 -40.49 58.92 -4.65
N SER A 132 -39.55 59.82 -4.92
CA SER A 132 -38.14 59.47 -5.14
C SER A 132 -37.53 58.79 -3.91
N PHE A 133 -37.73 59.34 -2.72
CA PHE A 133 -37.25 58.78 -1.45
C PHE A 133 -37.77 57.34 -1.21
N ASN A 134 -39.07 57.10 -1.41
CA ASN A 134 -39.65 55.77 -1.23
C ASN A 134 -39.12 54.75 -2.25
N LYS A 135 -38.91 55.16 -3.50
CA LYS A 135 -38.35 54.29 -4.54
C LYS A 135 -36.92 53.87 -4.19
N GLY A 136 -36.12 54.80 -3.66
CA GLY A 136 -34.76 54.53 -3.19
C GLY A 136 -34.69 53.52 -2.03
N GLN A 137 -35.57 53.66 -1.02
CA GLN A 137 -35.59 52.73 0.11
C GLN A 137 -35.96 51.31 -0.30
N LYS A 138 -36.99 51.15 -1.14
CA LYS A 138 -37.39 49.83 -1.66
C LYS A 138 -36.28 49.16 -2.48
N ALA A 139 -35.55 49.92 -3.29
CA ALA A 139 -34.44 49.39 -4.06
C ALA A 139 -33.32 48.86 -3.15
N LEU A 140 -33.01 49.60 -2.08
CA LEU A 140 -32.01 49.21 -1.10
C LEU A 140 -32.41 47.94 -0.31
N GLU A 141 -33.69 47.81 0.04
CA GLU A 141 -34.23 46.61 0.70
C GLU A 141 -34.08 45.37 -0.18
N VAL A 142 -34.50 45.44 -1.44
CA VAL A 142 -34.38 44.33 -2.41
C VAL A 142 -32.91 43.93 -2.60
N GLU A 143 -32.00 44.91 -2.66
CA GLU A 143 -30.57 44.62 -2.80
C GLU A 143 -29.97 43.95 -1.54
N ARG A 144 -30.43 44.35 -0.34
CA ARG A 144 -30.03 43.70 0.92
C ARG A 144 -30.53 42.26 0.99
N GLU A 145 -31.81 42.03 0.65
CA GLU A 145 -32.38 40.68 0.63
C GLU A 145 -31.63 39.79 -0.37
N LYS A 146 -31.34 40.31 -1.57
CA LYS A 146 -30.56 39.59 -2.58
C LYS A 146 -29.18 39.20 -2.05
N ARG A 147 -28.46 40.13 -1.41
CA ARG A 147 -27.16 39.83 -0.80
C ARG A 147 -27.24 38.78 0.30
N ILE A 148 -28.26 38.83 1.15
CA ILE A 148 -28.47 37.82 2.20
C ILE A 148 -28.74 36.44 1.58
N VAL A 149 -29.53 36.37 0.51
CA VAL A 149 -29.80 35.11 -0.20
C VAL A 149 -28.54 34.57 -0.87
N GLU A 150 -27.78 35.41 -1.55
CA GLU A 150 -26.50 35.03 -2.18
C GLU A 150 -25.48 34.53 -1.15
N GLU A 151 -25.38 35.20 0.01
CA GLU A 151 -24.48 34.78 1.08
C GLU A 151 -24.92 33.44 1.68
N LYS A 152 -26.23 33.22 1.87
CA LYS A 152 -26.77 31.92 2.31
C LYS A 152 -26.50 30.82 1.30
N GLN A 153 -26.71 31.07 0.01
CA GLN A 153 -26.41 30.12 -1.06
C GLN A 153 -24.93 29.78 -1.09
N ARG A 154 -24.05 30.78 -0.97
CA ARG A 154 -22.60 30.57 -0.92
C ARG A 154 -22.19 29.69 0.25
N LYS A 155 -22.73 29.93 1.45
CA LYS A 155 -22.51 29.09 2.65
C LYS A 155 -22.98 27.65 2.45
N ILE A 156 -24.13 27.44 1.80
CA ILE A 156 -24.63 26.08 1.51
C ILE A 156 -23.72 25.36 0.50
N ILE A 157 -23.30 26.05 -0.57
CA ILE A 157 -22.39 25.49 -1.58
C ILE A 157 -21.05 25.12 -0.96
N GLU A 158 -20.51 25.99 -0.09
CA GLU A 158 -19.24 25.75 0.60
C GLU A 158 -19.35 24.52 1.53
N ALA A 159 -20.42 24.42 2.33
CA ALA A 159 -20.67 23.24 3.15
C ALA A 159 -20.86 21.94 2.33
N HIS A 160 -21.57 22.00 1.20
CA HIS A 160 -21.72 20.84 0.30
C HIS A 160 -20.38 20.44 -0.33
N LYS A 161 -19.55 21.42 -0.70
CA LYS A 161 -18.23 21.18 -1.27
C LYS A 161 -17.31 20.49 -0.26
N GLU A 162 -17.29 20.97 1.00
CA GLU A 162 -16.51 20.34 2.08
C GLU A 162 -16.95 18.90 2.35
N GLU A 163 -18.26 18.64 2.40
CA GLU A 163 -18.77 17.27 2.60
C GLU A 163 -18.43 16.37 1.40
N LEU A 164 -18.53 16.88 0.17
CA LEU A 164 -18.16 16.12 -1.02
C LEU A 164 -16.66 15.80 -1.06
N GLU A 165 -15.80 16.76 -0.73
CA GLU A 165 -14.35 16.55 -0.63
C GLU A 165 -14.02 15.49 0.44
N ARG A 166 -14.73 15.52 1.58
CA ARG A 166 -14.59 14.50 2.62
C ARG A 166 -15.00 13.10 2.14
N GLN A 167 -16.14 12.99 1.44
CA GLN A 167 -16.62 11.72 0.90
C GLN A 167 -15.69 11.16 -0.18
N VAL A 168 -15.19 12.02 -1.07
CA VAL A 168 -14.20 11.62 -2.08
C VAL A 168 -12.93 11.12 -1.40
N ALA A 169 -12.39 11.85 -0.42
CA ALA A 169 -11.20 11.42 0.31
C ALA A 169 -11.40 10.06 1.01
N GLN A 170 -12.55 9.86 1.66
CA GLN A 170 -12.89 8.58 2.30
C GLN A 170 -12.98 7.44 1.28
N ARG A 171 -13.70 7.64 0.17
CA ARG A 171 -13.85 6.63 -0.89
C ARG A 171 -12.52 6.31 -1.57
N THR A 172 -11.68 7.31 -1.82
CA THR A 172 -10.34 7.11 -2.40
C THR A 172 -9.45 6.32 -1.44
N ALA A 173 -9.49 6.61 -0.13
CA ALA A 173 -8.73 5.85 0.87
C ALA A 173 -9.18 4.39 0.95
N GLU A 174 -10.49 4.14 0.98
CA GLU A 174 -11.06 2.80 1.01
C GLU A 174 -10.73 2.00 -0.25
N LEU A 175 -10.88 2.60 -1.44
CA LEU A 175 -10.50 1.97 -2.71
C LEU A 175 -9.01 1.64 -2.78
N THR A 176 -8.15 2.52 -2.26
CA THR A 176 -6.70 2.28 -2.25
C THR A 176 -6.38 1.09 -1.35
N LYS A 177 -6.97 1.04 -0.15
CA LYS A 177 -6.82 -0.09 0.77
C LYS A 177 -7.32 -1.41 0.15
N GLN A 178 -8.50 -1.43 -0.45
CA GLN A 178 -9.05 -2.62 -1.12
C GLN A 178 -8.17 -3.08 -2.28
N LYS A 179 -7.59 -2.14 -3.04
CA LYS A 179 -6.66 -2.45 -4.12
C LYS A 179 -5.38 -3.11 -3.59
N GLU A 180 -4.82 -2.60 -2.51
CA GLU A 180 -3.62 -3.19 -1.88
C GLU A 180 -3.90 -4.60 -1.34
N GLU A 181 -5.02 -4.79 -0.63
CA GLU A 181 -5.46 -6.11 -0.15
C GLU A 181 -5.67 -7.10 -1.30
N LEU A 182 -6.28 -6.64 -2.41
CA LEU A 182 -6.49 -7.47 -3.59
C LEU A 182 -5.17 -7.87 -4.27
N LEU A 183 -4.22 -6.93 -4.40
CA LEU A 183 -2.91 -7.22 -4.98
C LEU A 183 -2.16 -8.26 -4.14
N HIS A 184 -2.15 -8.08 -2.82
CA HIS A 184 -1.56 -9.05 -1.90
C HIS A 184 -2.19 -10.44 -2.06
N THR A 185 -3.53 -10.50 -2.09
CA THR A 185 -4.26 -11.77 -2.28
C THR A 185 -3.90 -12.44 -3.60
N VAL A 186 -3.78 -11.67 -4.69
CA VAL A 186 -3.40 -12.20 -6.02
C VAL A 186 -1.97 -12.76 -5.99
N GLU A 187 -1.03 -12.08 -5.36
CA GLU A 187 0.36 -12.54 -5.21
C GLU A 187 0.42 -13.85 -4.39
N GLU A 188 -0.29 -13.91 -3.26
CA GLU A 188 -0.40 -15.13 -2.45
C GLU A 188 -1.02 -16.29 -3.23
N LEU A 189 -2.06 -16.03 -4.02
CA LEU A 189 -2.76 -17.05 -4.79
C LEU A 189 -1.88 -17.59 -5.93
N GLN A 190 -1.12 -16.72 -6.59
CA GLN A 190 -0.14 -17.12 -7.61
C GLN A 190 1.00 -17.95 -7.00
N ALA A 191 1.53 -17.53 -5.84
CA ALA A 191 2.58 -18.29 -5.14
C ALA A 191 2.07 -19.67 -4.71
N THR A 192 0.85 -19.73 -4.16
CA THR A 192 0.20 -20.99 -3.75
C THR A 192 -0.04 -21.91 -4.95
N GLN A 193 -0.53 -21.37 -6.07
CA GLN A 193 -0.75 -22.14 -7.29
C GLN A 193 0.57 -22.71 -7.85
N ALA A 194 1.63 -21.91 -7.88
CA ALA A 194 2.95 -22.38 -8.30
C ALA A 194 3.47 -23.51 -7.41
N GLN A 195 3.29 -23.37 -6.09
CA GLN A 195 3.65 -24.41 -5.12
C GLN A 195 2.83 -25.69 -5.33
N LEU A 196 1.52 -25.60 -5.54
CA LEU A 196 0.66 -26.76 -5.80
C LEU A 196 1.05 -27.49 -7.08
N ILE A 197 1.28 -26.76 -8.18
CA ILE A 197 1.75 -27.36 -9.45
C ILE A 197 3.08 -28.07 -9.25
N GLN A 198 4.00 -27.48 -8.48
CA GLN A 198 5.28 -28.10 -8.19
C GLN A 198 5.13 -29.35 -7.32
N GLN A 199 4.28 -29.31 -6.30
CA GLN A 199 3.97 -30.48 -5.45
C GLN A 199 3.34 -31.62 -6.25
N GLU A 200 2.38 -31.31 -7.14
CA GLU A 200 1.75 -32.30 -8.01
C GLU A 200 2.76 -32.93 -8.97
N LYS A 201 3.64 -32.13 -9.58
CA LYS A 201 4.75 -32.63 -10.42
C LYS A 201 5.69 -33.55 -9.63
N LEU A 202 6.04 -33.18 -8.39
CA LEU A 202 6.92 -33.98 -7.53
C LEU A 202 6.24 -35.26 -7.05
N ALA A 203 4.95 -35.24 -6.72
CA ALA A 203 4.19 -36.42 -6.32
C ALA A 203 4.02 -37.41 -7.46
N SER A 204 3.62 -36.92 -8.64
CA SER A 204 3.54 -37.72 -9.86
C SER A 204 4.90 -38.31 -10.24
N LEU A 205 5.97 -37.52 -10.15
CA LEU A 205 7.33 -38.00 -10.37
C LEU A 205 7.73 -39.04 -9.31
N GLY A 206 7.39 -38.84 -8.04
CA GLY A 206 7.64 -39.72 -6.90
C GLY A 206 7.18 -41.16 -7.13
N GLU A 207 5.89 -41.32 -7.41
CA GLU A 207 5.22 -42.61 -7.57
C GLU A 207 5.66 -43.33 -8.85
N LEU A 208 5.68 -42.63 -9.99
CA LEU A 208 6.14 -43.20 -11.26
C LEU A 208 7.63 -43.57 -11.22
N THR A 209 8.46 -42.73 -10.63
CA THR A 209 9.91 -43.01 -10.51
C THR A 209 10.15 -44.26 -9.68
N ALA A 210 9.39 -44.49 -8.60
CA ALA A 210 9.59 -45.65 -7.75
C ALA A 210 9.28 -46.98 -8.45
N GLY A 211 8.15 -47.04 -9.16
CA GLY A 211 7.78 -48.22 -9.96
C GLY A 211 8.72 -48.46 -11.12
N ILE A 212 8.98 -47.42 -11.94
CA ILE A 212 9.89 -47.51 -13.10
C ILE A 212 11.30 -47.87 -12.66
N ALA A 213 11.79 -47.31 -11.55
CA ALA A 213 13.12 -47.62 -11.05
C ALA A 213 13.27 -49.10 -10.70
N HIS A 214 12.29 -49.66 -9.99
CA HIS A 214 12.31 -51.07 -9.65
C HIS A 214 12.25 -51.96 -10.92
N GLU A 215 11.43 -51.59 -11.90
CA GLU A 215 11.31 -52.31 -13.18
C GLU A 215 12.54 -52.19 -14.07
N ILE A 216 13.33 -51.10 -13.98
CA ILE A 216 14.59 -50.94 -14.71
C ILE A 216 15.75 -51.64 -13.97
N GLN A 217 15.78 -51.62 -12.64
CA GLN A 217 16.85 -52.28 -11.87
C GLN A 217 16.88 -53.78 -12.09
N ASN A 218 15.73 -54.43 -12.23
CA ASN A 218 15.64 -55.87 -12.45
C ASN A 218 16.38 -56.33 -13.72
N PRO A 219 16.07 -55.85 -14.93
CA PRO A 219 16.80 -56.22 -16.15
C PRO A 219 18.27 -55.81 -16.10
N LEU A 220 18.61 -54.67 -15.48
CA LEU A 220 20.01 -54.25 -15.32
C LEU A 220 20.82 -55.21 -14.45
N ASN A 221 20.25 -55.72 -13.37
CA ASN A 221 20.89 -56.72 -12.53
C ASN A 221 21.17 -58.01 -13.32
N PHE A 222 20.22 -58.45 -14.17
CA PHE A 222 20.45 -59.60 -15.05
C PHE A 222 21.57 -59.32 -16.07
N VAL A 223 21.54 -58.17 -16.74
CA VAL A 223 22.57 -57.79 -17.73
C VAL A 223 23.96 -57.73 -17.08
N ASN A 224 24.08 -57.12 -15.91
CA ASN A 224 25.36 -57.05 -15.19
C ASN A 224 25.84 -58.43 -14.74
N ASN A 225 24.99 -59.22 -14.07
CA ASN A 225 25.37 -60.55 -13.57
C ASN A 225 25.76 -61.48 -14.73
N PHE A 226 24.99 -61.52 -15.82
CA PHE A 226 25.34 -62.37 -16.96
C PHE A 226 26.62 -61.91 -17.65
N SER A 227 26.89 -60.59 -17.68
CA SER A 227 28.15 -60.09 -18.24
C SER A 227 29.35 -60.45 -17.38
N GLU A 228 29.22 -60.33 -16.05
CA GLU A 228 30.27 -60.71 -15.10
C GLU A 228 30.55 -62.23 -15.15
N VAL A 229 29.51 -63.06 -15.11
CA VAL A 229 29.66 -64.53 -15.25
C VAL A 229 30.26 -64.90 -16.61
N SER A 230 29.88 -64.20 -17.69
CA SER A 230 30.45 -64.46 -19.02
C SER A 230 31.93 -64.10 -19.07
N ILE A 231 32.38 -63.06 -18.34
CA ILE A 231 33.81 -62.74 -18.23
C ILE A 231 34.55 -63.88 -17.52
N GLU A 232 34.02 -64.38 -16.40
CA GLU A 232 34.60 -65.51 -15.66
C GLU A 232 34.72 -66.76 -16.56
N LEU A 233 33.67 -67.08 -17.33
CA LEU A 233 33.68 -68.21 -18.27
C LEU A 233 34.70 -68.04 -19.40
N LEU A 234 34.91 -66.82 -19.90
CA LEU A 234 35.95 -66.55 -20.90
C LEU A 234 37.36 -66.70 -20.29
N GLU A 235 37.52 -66.34 -19.02
CA GLU A 235 38.77 -66.53 -18.28
C GLU A 235 39.08 -68.03 -18.09
N GLU A 236 38.09 -68.83 -17.70
CA GLU A 236 38.19 -70.30 -17.62
C GLU A 236 38.49 -70.93 -19.00
N LEU A 237 37.81 -70.48 -20.06
CA LEU A 237 38.09 -70.92 -21.43
C LEU A 237 39.54 -70.63 -21.86
N LYS A 238 40.07 -69.48 -21.44
CA LYS A 238 41.44 -69.05 -21.70
C LYS A 238 42.47 -69.89 -20.93
N GLU A 239 42.16 -70.29 -19.71
CA GLU A 239 43.06 -71.09 -18.87
C GLU A 239 43.04 -72.58 -19.25
N GLU A 240 41.89 -73.15 -19.60
CA GLU A 240 41.74 -74.60 -19.82
C GLU A 240 41.76 -75.00 -21.31
N VAL A 241 41.02 -74.32 -22.17
CA VAL A 241 40.80 -74.76 -23.57
C VAL A 241 41.86 -74.20 -24.51
N PHE A 242 42.26 -72.95 -24.28
CA PHE A 242 43.22 -72.23 -25.13
C PHE A 242 44.62 -72.84 -25.15
N GLN A 243 45.07 -73.38 -24.03
CA GLN A 243 46.36 -74.03 -23.88
C GLN A 243 46.49 -75.27 -24.79
N HIS A 244 45.36 -75.84 -25.22
CA HIS A 244 45.32 -77.05 -26.06
C HIS A 244 45.05 -76.77 -27.54
N LEU A 245 44.87 -75.50 -27.95
CA LEU A 245 44.71 -75.13 -29.35
C LEU A 245 46.04 -75.19 -30.13
N PRO A 246 46.03 -75.52 -31.43
CA PRO A 246 47.20 -75.40 -32.28
C PRO A 246 47.71 -73.94 -32.33
N ALA A 247 49.04 -73.75 -32.32
CA ALA A 247 49.67 -72.42 -32.26
C ALA A 247 49.21 -71.46 -33.38
N ALA A 248 48.82 -71.98 -34.55
CA ALA A 248 48.32 -71.18 -35.67
C ALA A 248 46.91 -70.58 -35.44
N GLU A 249 46.13 -71.14 -34.51
CA GLU A 249 44.76 -70.71 -34.19
C GLU A 249 44.69 -69.91 -32.88
N GLN A 250 45.70 -70.05 -32.01
CA GLN A 250 45.77 -69.36 -30.72
C GLN A 250 45.77 -67.83 -30.85
N GLU A 251 46.41 -67.27 -31.87
CA GLU A 251 46.49 -65.82 -32.07
C GLU A 251 45.12 -65.21 -32.40
N ASN A 252 44.43 -65.74 -33.41
CA ASN A 252 43.08 -65.29 -33.79
C ASN A 252 42.07 -65.51 -32.67
N ALA A 253 42.14 -66.66 -31.99
CA ALA A 253 41.24 -66.93 -30.88
C ALA A 253 41.48 -65.91 -29.75
N ALA A 254 42.73 -65.61 -29.41
CA ALA A 254 43.07 -64.71 -28.30
C ALA A 254 42.55 -63.29 -28.55
N GLU A 255 42.62 -62.83 -29.80
CA GLU A 255 42.04 -61.55 -30.23
C GLU A 255 40.52 -61.52 -30.02
N ILE A 256 39.80 -62.56 -30.49
CA ILE A 256 38.33 -62.66 -30.32
C ILE A 256 37.95 -62.71 -28.83
N LEU A 257 38.71 -63.46 -28.02
CA LEU A 257 38.42 -63.59 -26.60
C LEU A 257 38.64 -62.26 -25.87
N GLN A 258 39.71 -61.55 -26.21
CA GLN A 258 39.96 -60.20 -25.71
C GLN A 258 38.85 -59.22 -26.11
N ASP A 259 38.39 -59.26 -27.37
CA ASP A 259 37.29 -58.42 -27.84
C ASP A 259 35.97 -58.71 -27.11
N LEU A 260 35.66 -60.00 -26.88
CA LEU A 260 34.48 -60.41 -26.10
C LEU A 260 34.57 -59.94 -24.65
N THR A 261 35.71 -60.12 -23.99
CA THR A 261 35.95 -59.63 -22.63
C THR A 261 35.75 -58.12 -22.56
N GLN A 262 36.35 -57.34 -23.47
CA GLN A 262 36.19 -55.88 -23.50
C GLN A 262 34.73 -55.46 -23.74
N ASN A 263 33.99 -56.18 -24.59
CA ASN A 263 32.58 -55.90 -24.82
C ASN A 263 31.72 -56.15 -23.57
N LEU A 264 31.96 -57.25 -22.87
CA LEU A 264 31.25 -57.58 -21.62
C LEU A 264 31.59 -56.61 -20.49
N GLU A 265 32.86 -56.18 -20.38
CA GLU A 265 33.27 -55.14 -19.44
C GLU A 265 32.55 -53.82 -19.71
N LYS A 266 32.43 -53.42 -20.99
CA LYS A 266 31.66 -52.23 -21.39
C LYS A 266 30.18 -52.37 -21.06
N ILE A 267 29.57 -53.55 -21.29
CA ILE A 267 28.15 -53.80 -20.95
C ILE A 267 27.96 -53.65 -19.43
N THR A 268 28.81 -54.30 -18.63
CA THR A 268 28.78 -54.20 -17.17
C THR A 268 28.96 -52.76 -16.68
N HIS A 269 29.89 -52.02 -17.30
CA HIS A 269 30.14 -50.64 -16.99
C HIS A 269 28.92 -49.73 -17.26
N HIS A 270 28.27 -49.90 -18.42
CA HIS A 270 27.06 -49.16 -18.76
C HIS A 270 25.84 -49.59 -17.94
N GLY A 271 25.72 -50.88 -17.60
CA GLY A 271 24.65 -51.38 -16.75
C GLY A 271 24.76 -50.86 -15.31
N LYS A 272 25.96 -50.84 -14.73
CA LYS A 272 26.23 -50.19 -13.43
C LYS A 272 25.93 -48.68 -13.46
N ARG A 273 26.19 -48.01 -14.58
CA ARG A 273 25.81 -46.60 -14.78
C ARG A 273 24.30 -46.42 -14.72
N ALA A 274 23.55 -47.21 -15.49
CA ALA A 274 22.11 -47.13 -15.49
C ALA A 274 21.53 -47.41 -14.09
N ASP A 275 22.05 -48.39 -13.34
CA ASP A 275 21.63 -48.66 -11.96
C ASP A 275 21.89 -47.45 -11.04
N SER A 276 23.06 -46.81 -11.17
CA SER A 276 23.38 -45.60 -10.40
C SER A 276 22.40 -44.45 -10.70
N ILE A 277 22.06 -44.23 -11.97
CA ILE A 277 21.12 -43.18 -12.39
C ILE A 277 19.74 -43.44 -11.79
N VAL A 278 19.27 -44.68 -11.88
CA VAL A 278 17.97 -45.09 -11.35
C VAL A 278 17.91 -44.94 -9.82
N LYS A 279 18.97 -45.34 -9.10
CA LYS A 279 19.09 -45.11 -7.65
C LYS A 279 19.10 -43.62 -7.30
N GLY A 280 19.78 -42.80 -8.08
CA GLY A 280 19.78 -41.35 -7.91
C GLY A 280 18.39 -40.74 -8.14
N MET A 281 17.66 -41.24 -9.13
CA MET A 281 16.29 -40.81 -9.44
C MET A 281 15.34 -41.13 -8.27
N LEU A 282 15.42 -42.35 -7.71
CA LEU A 282 14.70 -42.76 -6.49
C LEU A 282 15.02 -41.88 -5.29
N GLN A 283 16.30 -41.53 -5.11
CA GLN A 283 16.71 -40.63 -4.03
C GLN A 283 16.14 -39.23 -4.22
N HIS A 284 15.96 -38.76 -5.45
CA HIS A 284 15.37 -37.45 -5.74
C HIS A 284 13.83 -37.45 -5.64
N SER A 285 13.20 -38.56 -6.01
CA SER A 285 11.73 -38.69 -6.06
C SER A 285 11.08 -38.90 -4.69
N ARG A 286 11.85 -39.30 -3.67
CA ARG A 286 11.38 -39.35 -2.29
C ARG A 286 11.06 -37.95 -1.79
N ILE A 287 9.77 -37.62 -1.78
CA ILE A 287 9.23 -36.47 -1.06
C ILE A 287 9.63 -36.62 0.40
N SER A 288 10.33 -35.62 0.92
CA SER A 288 10.55 -35.49 2.35
C SER A 288 9.23 -35.18 3.02
N THR A 289 8.68 -36.15 3.73
CA THR A 289 7.51 -35.98 4.61
C THR A 289 7.91 -35.50 6.00
N GLY A 290 9.19 -35.17 6.20
CA GLY A 290 9.72 -34.82 7.50
C GLY A 290 9.16 -33.50 8.01
N GLN A 291 8.77 -33.48 9.29
CA GLN A 291 8.45 -32.24 9.98
C GLN A 291 9.74 -31.52 10.37
N LYS A 292 9.67 -30.19 10.47
CA LYS A 292 10.79 -29.42 11.02
C LYS A 292 10.83 -29.62 12.52
N GLU A 293 11.98 -30.04 13.02
CA GLU A 293 12.22 -30.34 14.42
C GLU A 293 13.46 -29.58 14.91
N ALA A 294 13.46 -29.20 16.19
CA ALA A 294 14.62 -28.57 16.82
C ALA A 294 15.76 -29.58 16.89
N THR A 295 16.77 -29.37 16.04
CA THR A 295 17.85 -30.35 15.82
C THR A 295 19.21 -29.76 16.16
N ASP A 296 20.02 -30.52 16.87
CA ASP A 296 21.44 -30.23 17.06
C ASP A 296 22.21 -30.55 15.77
N LEU A 297 22.56 -29.50 15.02
CA LEU A 297 23.31 -29.67 13.78
C LEU A 297 24.76 -30.10 13.97
N ASN A 298 25.38 -29.81 15.12
CA ASN A 298 26.75 -30.25 15.36
C ASN A 298 26.79 -31.77 15.50
N ALA A 299 25.87 -32.30 16.31
CA ALA A 299 25.70 -33.74 16.47
C ALA A 299 25.39 -34.42 15.14
N LEU A 300 24.44 -33.86 14.37
CA LEU A 300 24.06 -34.38 13.06
C LEU A 300 25.24 -34.35 12.06
N ALA A 301 25.99 -33.24 12.01
CA ALA A 301 27.13 -33.09 11.13
C ALA A 301 28.24 -34.11 11.45
N ASP A 302 28.55 -34.32 12.72
CA ASP A 302 29.55 -35.30 13.16
C ASP A 302 29.10 -36.74 12.88
N GLU A 303 27.83 -37.07 13.17
CA GLU A 303 27.26 -38.39 12.93
C GLU A 303 27.38 -38.78 11.45
N TYR A 304 26.90 -37.93 10.55
CA TYR A 304 26.92 -38.20 9.11
C TYR A 304 28.35 -38.18 8.53
N LEU A 305 29.27 -37.40 9.11
CA LEU A 305 30.68 -37.39 8.71
C LEU A 305 31.33 -38.75 9.00
N ARG A 306 31.13 -39.27 10.22
CA ARG A 306 31.62 -40.59 10.63
C ARG A 306 30.96 -41.70 9.82
N LEU A 307 29.65 -41.61 9.59
CA LEU A 307 28.90 -42.59 8.79
C LEU A 307 29.47 -42.69 7.37
N SER A 308 29.68 -41.55 6.71
CA SER A 308 30.27 -41.49 5.36
C SER A 308 31.70 -42.06 5.34
N TYR A 309 32.53 -41.68 6.33
CA TYR A 309 33.91 -42.17 6.45
C TYR A 309 33.96 -43.70 6.61
N HIS A 310 33.17 -44.26 7.53
CA HIS A 310 33.11 -45.70 7.75
C HIS A 310 32.52 -46.45 6.56
N GLY A 311 31.52 -45.88 5.90
CA GLY A 311 30.93 -46.45 4.68
C GLY A 311 31.96 -46.60 3.55
N LEU A 312 32.86 -45.62 3.39
CA LEU A 312 33.93 -45.72 2.40
C LEU A 312 35.02 -46.71 2.81
N ARG A 313 35.44 -46.72 4.09
CA ARG A 313 36.42 -47.69 4.61
C ARG A 313 35.95 -49.14 4.54
N ALA A 314 34.65 -49.39 4.65
CA ALA A 314 34.08 -50.72 4.48
C ALA A 314 34.25 -51.25 3.05
N LYS A 315 34.22 -50.37 2.04
CA LYS A 315 34.44 -50.70 0.63
C LYS A 315 35.94 -50.77 0.30
N ASP A 316 36.73 -49.86 0.85
CA ASP A 316 38.18 -49.79 0.66
C ASP A 316 38.88 -49.68 2.02
N LYS A 317 39.40 -50.81 2.51
CA LYS A 317 40.09 -50.88 3.80
C LYS A 317 41.37 -50.03 3.84
N THR A 318 41.93 -49.68 2.69
CA THR A 318 43.17 -48.89 2.58
C THR A 318 42.92 -47.39 2.64
N PHE A 319 41.66 -46.97 2.50
CA PHE A 319 41.27 -45.57 2.61
C PHE A 319 41.45 -45.06 4.06
N ASN A 320 42.15 -43.93 4.18
CA ASN A 320 42.30 -43.19 5.43
C ASN A 320 42.34 -41.69 5.10
N ALA A 321 41.60 -40.91 5.89
CA ALA A 321 41.54 -39.45 5.79
C ALA A 321 41.52 -38.84 7.19
N SER A 322 42.17 -37.70 7.35
CA SER A 322 42.09 -36.89 8.55
C SER A 322 40.75 -36.17 8.59
N LEU A 323 40.00 -36.36 9.68
CA LEU A 323 38.74 -35.68 9.93
C LEU A 323 38.99 -34.53 10.90
N VAL A 324 38.79 -33.29 10.45
CA VAL A 324 38.98 -32.10 11.28
C VAL A 324 37.61 -31.48 11.53
N THR A 325 37.18 -31.41 12.78
CA THR A 325 35.90 -30.79 13.15
C THR A 325 36.13 -29.53 13.97
N ASP A 326 35.39 -28.48 13.64
CA ASP A 326 35.43 -27.17 14.29
C ASP A 326 33.99 -26.68 14.49
N PHE A 327 33.35 -27.21 15.52
CA PHE A 327 31.94 -26.96 15.78
C PHE A 327 31.75 -25.83 16.80
N GLY A 328 30.92 -24.85 16.47
CA GLY A 328 30.59 -23.76 17.37
C GLY A 328 29.93 -24.26 18.65
N ALA A 329 30.50 -23.93 19.81
CA ALA A 329 30.06 -24.44 21.11
C ALA A 329 28.66 -23.94 21.55
N ASP A 330 28.21 -22.78 21.04
CA ASP A 330 26.96 -22.12 21.45
C ASP A 330 25.85 -22.17 20.37
N LEU A 331 25.90 -23.17 19.48
CA LEU A 331 24.87 -23.34 18.46
C LEU A 331 23.61 -23.97 19.08
N GLN A 332 22.56 -23.16 19.23
CA GLN A 332 21.24 -23.64 19.64
C GLN A 332 20.65 -24.58 18.59
N ALA A 333 19.78 -25.49 19.04
CA ALA A 333 19.02 -26.34 18.15
C ALA A 333 18.22 -25.50 17.15
N ILE A 334 18.30 -25.84 15.87
CA ILE A 334 17.60 -25.10 14.80
C ILE A 334 16.46 -25.93 14.22
N SER A 335 15.43 -25.25 13.75
CA SER A 335 14.24 -25.88 13.14
C SER A 335 14.56 -26.33 11.71
N VAL A 336 14.90 -27.61 11.55
CA VAL A 336 15.24 -28.25 10.26
C VAL A 336 14.56 -29.60 10.14
N ILE A 337 14.53 -30.15 8.93
CA ILE A 337 14.13 -31.55 8.71
C ILE A 337 15.39 -32.41 8.83
N PRO A 338 15.60 -33.18 9.92
CA PRO A 338 16.87 -33.88 10.17
C PRO A 338 17.25 -34.84 9.03
N GLN A 339 16.27 -35.53 8.47
CA GLN A 339 16.46 -36.50 7.39
C GLN A 339 16.99 -35.86 6.11
N ASP A 340 16.49 -34.66 5.78
CA ASP A 340 16.92 -33.91 4.60
C ASP A 340 18.31 -33.32 4.79
N MET A 341 18.58 -32.75 5.97
CA MET A 341 19.92 -32.28 6.32
C MET A 341 20.92 -33.42 6.31
N GLY A 342 20.56 -34.60 6.84
CA GLY A 342 21.37 -35.81 6.75
C GLY A 342 21.70 -36.21 5.31
N ARG A 343 20.73 -36.13 4.39
CA ARG A 343 20.97 -36.40 2.95
C ARG A 343 21.93 -35.41 2.32
N VAL A 344 21.80 -34.12 2.63
CA VAL A 344 22.72 -33.06 2.17
C VAL A 344 24.13 -33.35 2.66
N LEU A 345 24.30 -33.52 3.98
CA LEU A 345 25.59 -33.76 4.61
C LEU A 345 26.26 -35.02 4.06
N LEU A 346 25.52 -36.12 3.98
CA LEU A 346 26.03 -37.38 3.42
C LEU A 346 26.52 -37.21 1.97
N ASN A 347 25.78 -36.46 1.14
CA ASN A 347 26.17 -36.20 -0.24
C ASN A 347 27.46 -35.36 -0.33
N LEU A 348 27.58 -34.31 0.48
CA LEU A 348 28.77 -33.47 0.52
C LEU A 348 29.99 -34.24 1.03
N TYR A 349 29.85 -35.02 2.11
CA TYR A 349 30.93 -35.85 2.65
C TYR A 349 31.39 -36.93 1.68
N ASN A 350 30.46 -37.62 1.01
CA ASN A 350 30.80 -38.61 -0.01
C ASN A 350 31.55 -37.98 -1.19
N ASN A 351 31.20 -36.74 -1.58
CA ASN A 351 31.92 -36.00 -2.61
C ASN A 351 33.32 -35.58 -2.15
N ALA A 352 33.45 -35.08 -0.92
CA ALA A 352 34.73 -34.73 -0.31
C ALA A 352 35.68 -35.94 -0.22
N PHE A 353 35.20 -37.07 0.31
CA PHE A 353 36.02 -38.29 0.43
C PHE A 353 36.42 -38.88 -0.92
N TYR A 354 35.53 -38.82 -1.92
CA TYR A 354 35.86 -39.20 -3.29
C TYR A 354 36.99 -38.32 -3.86
N SER A 355 36.85 -37.00 -3.75
CA SER A 355 37.81 -36.00 -4.24
C SER A 355 39.21 -36.22 -3.67
N VAL A 356 39.33 -36.43 -2.36
CA VAL A 356 40.63 -36.66 -1.70
C VAL A 356 41.20 -38.06 -2.00
N SER A 357 40.34 -39.07 -2.18
CA SER A 357 40.79 -40.43 -2.56
C SER A 357 41.41 -40.43 -3.95
N GLU A 358 40.76 -39.79 -4.91
CA GLU A 358 41.26 -39.70 -6.29
C GLU A 358 42.55 -38.88 -6.38
N LYS A 359 42.67 -37.80 -5.61
CA LYS A 359 43.92 -37.04 -5.53
C LYS A 359 45.07 -37.87 -4.93
N LYS A 360 44.81 -38.66 -3.89
CA LYS A 360 45.80 -39.58 -3.31
C LYS A 360 46.30 -40.61 -4.31
N LYS A 361 45.41 -41.18 -5.13
CA LYS A 361 45.79 -42.14 -6.18
C LYS A 361 46.67 -41.51 -7.26
N LYS A 362 46.50 -40.22 -7.57
CA LYS A 362 47.34 -39.49 -8.53
C LYS A 362 48.70 -39.10 -7.95
N LEU A 363 48.78 -38.84 -6.66
CA LEU A 363 49.99 -38.37 -5.96
C LEU A 363 50.60 -39.52 -5.16
N ASN A 364 51.51 -40.29 -5.77
CA ASN A 364 52.20 -41.45 -5.20
C ASN A 364 53.10 -41.11 -3.98
N GLY A 365 52.52 -40.73 -2.82
CA GLY A 365 53.14 -41.00 -1.51
C GLY A 365 53.30 -39.86 -0.48
N SER A 366 52.87 -38.61 -0.70
CA SER A 366 53.01 -37.54 0.31
C SER A 366 51.73 -36.77 0.63
N PHE A 367 50.59 -37.15 0.05
CA PHE A 367 49.32 -36.48 0.26
C PHE A 367 48.55 -37.12 1.42
N THR A 368 48.18 -36.31 2.41
CA THR A 368 47.27 -36.70 3.50
C THR A 368 45.85 -36.22 3.16
N PRO A 369 44.93 -37.12 2.77
CA PRO A 369 43.53 -36.78 2.57
C PRO A 369 42.96 -36.14 3.83
N THR A 370 42.35 -34.96 3.72
CA THR A 370 41.79 -34.22 4.85
C THR A 370 40.43 -33.67 4.46
N VAL A 371 39.44 -33.92 5.31
CA VAL A 371 38.10 -33.31 5.23
C VAL A 371 37.88 -32.53 6.51
N LYS A 372 37.62 -31.23 6.38
CA LYS A 372 37.32 -30.32 7.47
C LYS A 372 35.83 -29.97 7.45
N VAL A 373 35.18 -30.06 8.60
CA VAL A 373 33.79 -29.62 8.80
C VAL A 373 33.77 -28.56 9.88
N SER A 374 33.11 -27.44 9.63
CA SER A 374 32.92 -26.42 10.66
C SER A 374 31.49 -25.92 10.71
N THR A 375 31.05 -25.49 11.89
CA THR A 375 29.75 -24.86 12.08
C THR A 375 29.93 -23.55 12.84
N ARG A 376 29.28 -22.49 12.38
CA ARG A 376 29.36 -21.17 13.02
C ARG A 376 28.07 -20.41 12.88
N ARG A 377 27.78 -19.54 13.86
CA ARG A 377 26.71 -18.55 13.75
C ARG A 377 27.25 -17.30 13.07
N VAL A 378 26.57 -16.84 12.02
CA VAL A 378 26.92 -15.62 11.27
C VAL A 378 25.69 -14.72 11.22
N GLY A 379 25.65 -13.70 12.08
CA GLY A 379 24.50 -12.81 12.21
C GLY A 379 23.23 -13.57 12.60
N ASN A 380 22.21 -13.51 11.73
CA ASN A 380 20.94 -14.22 11.89
C ASN A 380 20.85 -15.55 11.11
N SER A 381 22.01 -16.12 10.76
CA SER A 381 22.10 -17.38 10.05
C SER A 381 23.09 -18.32 10.73
N LEU A 382 22.91 -19.61 10.49
CA LEU A 382 23.85 -20.67 10.83
C LEU A 382 24.56 -21.11 9.55
N GLU A 383 25.88 -21.21 9.62
CA GLU A 383 26.71 -21.63 8.50
C GLU A 383 27.36 -22.98 8.82
N ILE A 384 27.30 -23.93 7.88
CA ILE A 384 28.04 -25.20 7.90
C ILE A 384 28.99 -25.20 6.72
N THR A 385 30.28 -25.42 6.96
CA THR A 385 31.26 -25.59 5.89
C THR A 385 31.77 -27.02 5.83
N VAL A 386 31.88 -27.55 4.61
CA VAL A 386 32.49 -28.85 4.32
C VAL A 386 33.62 -28.61 3.31
N GLN A 387 34.86 -28.69 3.77
CA GLN A 387 36.06 -28.44 2.99
C GLN A 387 36.86 -29.73 2.81
N ASP A 388 37.31 -30.00 1.58
CA ASP A 388 38.23 -31.07 1.26
C ASP A 388 39.50 -30.54 0.61
N ASN A 389 40.65 -31.17 0.85
CA ASN A 389 41.92 -30.83 0.19
C ASN A 389 42.16 -31.63 -1.10
N GLY A 390 41.09 -32.06 -1.77
CA GLY A 390 41.10 -32.95 -2.92
C GLY A 390 41.37 -32.25 -4.25
N LEU A 391 40.71 -32.72 -5.31
CA LEU A 391 40.95 -32.25 -6.69
C LEU A 391 40.40 -30.85 -6.97
N GLY A 392 39.52 -30.32 -6.12
CA GLY A 392 38.77 -29.09 -6.39
C GLY A 392 37.83 -29.23 -7.59
N VAL A 393 37.13 -28.14 -7.93
CA VAL A 393 36.23 -28.07 -9.08
C VAL A 393 36.77 -27.05 -10.09
N PRO A 394 36.90 -27.40 -11.38
CA PRO A 394 37.34 -26.46 -12.42
C PRO A 394 36.36 -25.28 -12.57
N GLN A 395 36.90 -24.07 -12.79
CA GLN A 395 36.09 -22.84 -12.89
C GLN A 395 35.03 -22.92 -14.00
N GLN A 396 35.34 -23.62 -15.10
CA GLN A 396 34.49 -23.76 -16.28
C GLN A 396 33.18 -24.52 -16.03
N VAL A 397 33.11 -25.30 -14.95
CA VAL A 397 31.94 -26.17 -14.66
C VAL A 397 31.16 -25.72 -13.43
N LEU A 398 31.57 -24.66 -12.74
CA LEU A 398 30.93 -24.18 -11.51
C LEU A 398 29.45 -23.87 -11.71
N ASP A 399 29.08 -23.23 -12.81
CA ASP A 399 27.67 -22.90 -13.11
C ASP A 399 26.79 -24.14 -13.39
N LYS A 400 27.42 -25.29 -13.61
CA LYS A 400 26.76 -26.54 -13.98
C LYS A 400 26.71 -27.56 -12.86
N ILE A 401 27.50 -27.43 -11.79
CA ILE A 401 27.60 -28.47 -10.74
C ILE A 401 26.30 -28.74 -9.98
N PHE A 402 25.40 -27.76 -9.94
CA PHE A 402 24.08 -27.88 -9.32
C PHE A 402 22.99 -28.30 -10.32
N GLN A 403 23.32 -28.45 -11.60
CA GLN A 403 22.37 -28.93 -12.60
C GLN A 403 22.16 -30.45 -12.43
N PRO A 404 20.92 -30.93 -12.51
CA PRO A 404 20.64 -32.37 -12.47
C PRO A 404 21.43 -33.13 -13.54
N PHE A 405 21.89 -34.33 -13.19
CA PHE A 405 22.65 -35.27 -14.03
C PHE A 405 24.07 -34.80 -14.40
N PHE A 406 24.53 -33.64 -13.93
CA PHE A 406 25.91 -33.21 -14.14
C PHE A 406 26.87 -33.93 -13.19
N THR A 407 27.92 -34.56 -13.73
CA THR A 407 28.98 -35.23 -12.93
C THR A 407 30.31 -35.20 -13.67
N THR A 408 31.39 -34.97 -12.94
CA THR A 408 32.79 -35.11 -13.44
C THR A 408 33.40 -36.47 -13.11
N LYS A 409 32.71 -37.30 -12.32
CA LYS A 409 33.16 -38.65 -11.97
C LYS A 409 33.05 -39.58 -13.19
N PRO A 410 33.91 -40.61 -13.30
CA PRO A 410 33.79 -41.63 -14.33
C PRO A 410 32.39 -42.25 -14.35
N THR A 411 32.00 -42.69 -15.54
CA THR A 411 30.73 -43.33 -15.81
C THR A 411 30.43 -44.44 -14.78
N GLY A 412 29.27 -44.37 -14.13
CA GLY A 412 28.82 -45.32 -13.10
C GLY A 412 29.23 -45.01 -11.66
N GLN A 413 30.08 -44.01 -11.42
CA GLN A 413 30.48 -43.60 -10.07
C GLN A 413 29.76 -42.33 -9.56
N GLY A 414 28.98 -41.68 -10.41
CA GLY A 414 28.24 -40.47 -10.08
C GLY A 414 26.89 -40.42 -10.79
N THR A 415 25.83 -40.22 -10.01
CA THR A 415 24.46 -40.05 -10.52
C THR A 415 24.21 -38.65 -11.08
N GLY A 416 25.03 -37.67 -10.66
CA GLY A 416 24.87 -36.25 -10.98
C GLY A 416 23.64 -35.60 -10.32
N LEU A 417 22.98 -36.29 -9.39
CA LEU A 417 21.76 -35.78 -8.72
C LEU A 417 22.01 -35.32 -7.28
N GLY A 418 23.14 -35.68 -6.68
CA GLY A 418 23.41 -35.40 -5.27
C GLY A 418 23.53 -33.91 -4.95
N LEU A 419 24.26 -33.15 -5.75
CA LEU A 419 24.44 -31.70 -5.54
C LEU A 419 23.18 -30.91 -5.90
N SER A 420 22.48 -31.28 -6.97
CA SER A 420 21.20 -30.63 -7.34
C SER A 420 20.13 -30.86 -6.26
N LEU A 421 20.03 -32.08 -5.74
CA LEU A 421 19.16 -32.40 -4.61
C LEU A 421 19.55 -31.61 -3.36
N SER A 422 20.86 -31.53 -3.07
CA SER A 422 21.33 -30.77 -1.90
C SER A 422 20.99 -29.29 -2.01
N TYR A 423 21.14 -28.72 -3.21
CA TYR A 423 20.75 -27.34 -3.51
C TYR A 423 19.25 -27.11 -3.29
N ASP A 424 18.40 -27.99 -3.82
CA ASP A 424 16.94 -27.89 -3.65
C ASP A 424 16.51 -28.03 -2.18
N ILE A 425 17.09 -28.98 -1.43
CA ILE A 425 16.80 -29.17 0.00
C ILE A 425 17.13 -27.90 0.79
N ILE A 426 18.29 -27.30 0.55
CA ILE A 426 18.74 -26.12 1.29
C ILE A 426 17.92 -24.89 0.89
N THR A 427 17.81 -24.60 -0.42
CA THR A 427 17.21 -23.37 -0.91
C THR A 427 15.68 -23.38 -0.84
N LYS A 428 15.03 -24.46 -1.30
CA LYS A 428 13.57 -24.58 -1.33
C LYS A 428 13.01 -25.17 -0.04
N GLY A 429 13.68 -26.19 0.51
CA GLY A 429 13.19 -26.88 1.72
C GLY A 429 13.41 -26.09 3.02
N HIS A 430 14.56 -25.42 3.13
CA HIS A 430 14.98 -24.74 4.36
C HIS A 430 15.12 -23.23 4.23
N GLY A 431 14.92 -22.64 3.05
CA GLY A 431 15.05 -21.21 2.82
C GLY A 431 16.48 -20.70 2.99
N GLY A 432 17.47 -21.58 2.84
CA GLY A 432 18.88 -21.30 2.99
C GLY A 432 19.60 -21.07 1.66
N GLU A 433 20.93 -21.08 1.72
CA GLU A 433 21.81 -20.92 0.56
C GLU A 433 22.91 -21.98 0.56
N LEU A 434 23.23 -22.54 -0.61
CA LEU A 434 24.35 -23.46 -0.80
C LEU A 434 25.35 -22.86 -1.80
N LYS A 435 26.55 -22.53 -1.32
CA LYS A 435 27.65 -21.95 -2.10
C LYS A 435 28.83 -22.92 -2.19
N ILE A 436 29.70 -22.67 -3.17
CA ILE A 436 30.99 -23.35 -3.30
C ILE A 436 32.12 -22.32 -3.42
N ASN A 437 33.20 -22.56 -2.71
CA ASN A 437 34.48 -21.91 -2.85
C ASN A 437 35.52 -22.98 -3.18
N THR A 438 36.29 -22.85 -4.25
CA THR A 438 37.16 -23.94 -4.70
C THR A 438 38.32 -23.43 -5.53
N ARG A 439 39.42 -24.16 -5.48
CA ARG A 439 40.57 -23.97 -6.37
C ARG A 439 40.93 -25.32 -6.98
N GLU A 440 40.92 -25.36 -8.30
CA GLU A 440 41.25 -26.56 -9.07
C GLU A 440 42.64 -27.09 -8.69
N GLY A 441 42.70 -28.40 -8.43
CA GLY A 441 43.89 -29.11 -7.95
C GLY A 441 44.15 -28.96 -6.45
N GLU A 442 43.49 -28.06 -5.73
CA GLU A 442 43.80 -27.74 -4.33
C GLU A 442 42.71 -28.14 -3.35
N PHE A 443 41.51 -27.56 -3.44
CA PHE A 443 40.42 -27.78 -2.48
C PHE A 443 39.05 -27.47 -3.06
N ALA A 444 38.01 -28.03 -2.45
CA ALA A 444 36.63 -27.55 -2.59
C ALA A 444 36.02 -27.34 -1.21
N GLU A 445 35.25 -26.27 -1.05
CA GLU A 445 34.59 -25.86 0.18
C GLU A 445 33.13 -25.56 -0.14
N PHE A 446 32.23 -26.40 0.36
CA PHE A 446 30.79 -26.16 0.27
C PHE A 446 30.33 -25.44 1.53
N ILE A 447 29.54 -24.38 1.35
CA ILE A 447 29.07 -23.49 2.40
C ILE A 447 27.54 -23.53 2.40
N ILE A 448 26.95 -24.11 3.43
CA ILE A 448 25.52 -24.14 3.67
C ILE A 448 25.19 -23.00 4.64
N THR A 449 24.26 -22.12 4.27
CA THR A 449 23.73 -21.07 5.15
C THR A 449 22.26 -21.32 5.41
N LEU A 450 21.84 -21.39 6.67
CA LEU A 450 20.47 -21.61 7.10
C LEU A 450 19.98 -20.43 7.94
N PRO A 451 18.78 -19.87 7.68
CA PRO A 451 18.25 -18.78 8.49
C PRO A 451 17.89 -19.29 9.89
N LEU A 452 18.27 -18.54 10.94
CA LEU A 452 17.76 -18.76 12.28
C LEU A 452 16.38 -18.11 12.36
N GLN A 453 15.31 -18.92 12.36
CA GLN A 453 13.99 -18.39 12.69
C GLN A 453 14.02 -17.92 14.16
N GLU A 454 13.66 -16.66 14.40
CA GLU A 454 13.47 -16.14 15.74
C GLU A 454 12.44 -17.00 16.45
N GLY A 455 12.88 -17.75 17.46
CA GLY A 455 12.00 -18.55 18.29
C GLY A 455 10.97 -17.65 18.96
N VAL A 456 9.69 -17.93 18.70
CA VAL A 456 8.57 -17.50 19.52
C VAL A 456 8.96 -17.68 20.98
N ALA A 457 9.09 -16.56 21.69
CA ALA A 457 9.33 -16.54 23.13
C ALA A 457 8.34 -17.50 23.78
N SER A 458 8.86 -18.36 24.65
CA SER A 458 8.10 -19.28 25.47
C SER A 458 7.09 -18.50 26.32
N GLY A 459 5.91 -18.23 25.76
CA GLY A 459 4.77 -17.72 26.47
C GLY A 459 4.29 -18.82 27.40
N SER A 460 4.55 -18.64 28.70
CA SER A 460 3.92 -19.39 29.77
C SER A 460 2.39 -19.23 29.71
N GLY A 461 1.73 -20.05 28.90
CA GLY A 461 0.29 -20.16 28.85
C GLY A 461 -0.20 -20.94 30.07
N GLN A 462 -0.55 -20.21 31.13
CA GLN A 462 -1.34 -20.75 32.23
C GLN A 462 -2.63 -21.35 31.68
N VAL A 463 -2.79 -22.66 31.82
CA VAL A 463 -4.05 -23.37 31.60
C VAL A 463 -5.05 -22.89 32.65
N LYS A 464 -5.93 -21.95 32.28
CA LYS A 464 -7.15 -21.67 33.05
C LYS A 464 -8.14 -22.79 32.73
N GLY A 465 -8.35 -23.67 33.69
CA GLY A 465 -9.40 -24.68 33.64
C GLY A 465 -10.78 -24.03 33.64
N GLU A 466 -11.55 -24.31 32.59
CA GLU A 466 -12.96 -23.96 32.52
C GLU A 466 -13.78 -25.16 33.00
N LYS A 467 -14.48 -24.98 34.13
CA LYS A 467 -15.39 -25.96 34.71
C LYS A 467 -16.61 -26.10 33.82
N VAL A 468 -16.80 -27.28 33.25
CA VAL A 468 -18.10 -27.73 32.73
C VAL A 468 -19.05 -27.89 33.92
N ARG A 469 -20.14 -27.11 33.95
CA ARG A 469 -21.28 -27.35 34.83
C ARG A 469 -22.30 -28.21 34.07
N VAL A 470 -22.78 -29.22 34.81
CA VAL A 470 -23.86 -30.17 34.52
C VAL A 470 -25.10 -29.51 33.94
#